data_AF-W1NLF3-F1
#
_entry.id   AF-W1NLF3-F1
#
_cell.length_a   1.000
_cell.length_b   1.000
_cell.length_c   1.000
_cell.angle_alpha   90.00
_cell.angle_beta   90.00
_cell.angle_gamma   90.00
#
_symmetry.space_group_name_H-M   'P 1'
#
loop_
_entity.id
_entity.type
_entity.pdbx_description
1 polymer ?
#
loop_
_entity_poly.entity_id
_entity_poly.type
_entity_poly.pdbx_seq_one_letter_code
_entity_poly.pdbx_strand_id
1 'polypeptide(L)' 'MVAETEDYSAAATVVGFDPPISLLRGPVPASSIDDPSKGDFVLAFKDERSWRRAFQASEAKLREQCEG' A
#
# COMPACT_ATOMS: atom_id res chain seq x y z
N MET A 1 46.21 16.92 1.10
CA MET A 1 45.03 16.53 0.31
C MET A 1 44.74 15.09 0.69
N VAL A 2 43.69 14.87 1.48
CA VAL A 2 43.20 13.51 1.72
C VAL A 2 42.36 13.15 0.50
N ALA A 3 42.75 12.07 -0.18
CA ALA A 3 41.92 11.49 -1.23
C ALA A 3 40.66 10.96 -0.54
N GLU A 4 39.51 11.53 -0.88
CA GLU A 4 38.23 11.01 -0.43
C GLU A 4 38.06 9.64 -1.10
N THR A 5 38.24 8.57 -0.34
CA THR A 5 38.00 7.21 -0.81
C THR A 5 36.49 7.05 -0.96
N GLU A 6 36.01 7.04 -2.20
CA GLU A 6 34.61 6.78 -2.54
C GLU A 6 34.19 5.42 -1.96
N ASP A 7 33.14 5.42 -1.14
CA ASP A 7 32.60 4.22 -0.51
C ASP A 7 31.67 3.50 -1.49
N TYR A 8 32.16 2.39 -2.04
CA TYR A 8 31.41 1.50 -2.94
C TYR A 8 30.83 0.27 -2.24
N SER A 9 30.67 0.30 -0.91
CA SER A 9 30.11 -0.82 -0.16
C SER A 9 28.66 -1.14 -0.57
N ALA A 10 28.23 -2.38 -0.29
CA ALA A 10 26.82 -2.77 -0.47
C ALA A 10 25.89 -1.85 0.32
N ALA A 11 26.29 -1.44 1.54
CA ALA A 11 25.52 -0.51 2.36
C ALA A 11 25.37 0.87 1.69
N ALA A 12 26.40 1.36 1.00
CA ALA A 12 26.35 2.61 0.25
C ALA A 12 25.51 2.54 -1.05
N THR A 13 25.22 1.33 -1.54
CA THR A 13 24.52 1.12 -2.82
C THR A 13 23.11 0.55 -2.67
N VAL A 14 22.73 0.10 -1.47
CA VAL A 14 21.39 -0.43 -1.19
C VAL A 14 20.39 0.73 -1.06
N VAL A 15 19.43 0.77 -1.98
CA VAL A 15 18.24 1.62 -1.86
C VAL A 15 17.13 0.79 -1.20
N GLY A 16 16.77 1.14 0.03
CA GLY A 16 15.62 0.54 0.70
C GLY A 16 14.32 1.00 0.06
N PHE A 17 13.42 0.07 -0.23
CA PHE A 17 12.03 0.44 -0.51
C PHE A 17 11.35 0.86 0.78
N ASP A 18 10.47 1.85 0.69
CA ASP A 18 9.57 2.16 1.80
C ASP A 18 8.76 0.91 2.17
N PRO A 19 8.46 0.71 3.46
CA PRO A 19 7.58 -0.35 3.90
C PRO A 19 6.27 -0.31 3.12
N PRO A 20 5.67 -1.46 2.77
CA PRO A 20 4.40 -1.47 2.07
C PRO A 20 3.36 -0.73 2.92
N ILE A 21 2.70 0.24 2.30
CA ILE A 21 1.58 0.96 2.91
C ILE A 21 0.55 -0.08 3.35
N SER A 22 0.09 0.01 4.60
CA SER A 22 -0.95 -0.89 5.10
C SER A 22 -2.13 -0.90 4.14
N LEU A 23 -2.58 -2.11 3.78
CA LEU A 23 -3.70 -2.26 2.85
C LEU A 23 -4.91 -1.51 3.41
N LEU A 24 -5.42 -0.57 2.60
CA LEU A 24 -6.66 0.15 2.93
C LEU A 24 -7.88 -0.78 2.95
N ARG A 25 -7.73 -1.97 2.35
CA ARG A 25 -8.71 -3.05 2.34
C ARG A 25 -8.19 -4.17 3.23
N GLY A 26 -8.78 -4.31 4.40
CA GLY A 26 -8.54 -5.43 5.29
C GLY A 26 -9.56 -6.54 5.05
N PRO A 27 -9.28 -7.77 5.50
CA PRO A 27 -10.30 -8.81 5.54
C PRO A 27 -11.43 -8.37 6.48
N VAL A 28 -12.66 -8.40 5.98
CA VAL A 28 -13.88 -8.20 6.76
C VAL A 28 -14.53 -9.57 6.96
N PRO A 29 -14.99 -9.93 8.17
CA PRO A 29 -15.68 -11.18 8.38
C PRO A 29 -16.83 -11.36 7.38
N ALA A 30 -16.89 -12.53 6.76
CA ALA A 30 -17.98 -12.90 5.87
C ALA A 30 -19.30 -12.92 6.65
N SER A 31 -20.36 -12.48 6.01
CA SER A 31 -21.72 -12.48 6.53
C SER A 31 -22.51 -13.68 6.02
N SER A 32 -23.71 -13.90 6.55
CA SER A 32 -24.56 -15.03 6.14
C SER A 32 -25.05 -14.97 4.68
N ILE A 33 -24.89 -13.82 4.01
CA ILE A 33 -25.23 -13.68 2.58
C ILE A 33 -24.07 -14.00 1.65
N ASP A 34 -22.85 -14.13 2.19
CA ASP A 34 -21.65 -14.43 1.41
C ASP A 34 -21.52 -15.94 1.17
N ASP A 35 -20.80 -16.33 0.12
CA ASP A 35 -20.56 -17.73 -0.22
C ASP A 35 -19.60 -18.38 0.79
N PRO A 36 -20.06 -19.33 1.63
CA PRO A 36 -19.24 -19.94 2.66
C PRO A 36 -18.09 -20.79 2.10
N SER A 37 -18.15 -21.20 0.83
CA SER A 37 -17.05 -21.93 0.17
C SER A 37 -15.82 -21.06 -0.10
N LYS A 38 -15.94 -19.73 0.02
CA LYS A 38 -14.87 -18.76 -0.23
C LYS A 38 -14.05 -18.42 1.02
N GLY A 39 -14.42 -18.95 2.18
CA GLY A 39 -13.74 -18.76 3.45
C GLY A 39 -14.36 -17.67 4.32
N ASP A 40 -13.75 -17.45 5.49
CA ASP A 40 -14.35 -16.67 6.58
C ASP A 40 -14.28 -15.15 6.41
N PHE A 41 -13.63 -14.67 5.34
CA PHE A 41 -13.37 -13.25 5.13
C PHE A 41 -13.63 -12.83 3.69
N VAL A 42 -14.21 -11.64 3.54
CA VAL A 42 -14.37 -10.94 2.25
C VAL A 42 -13.39 -9.77 2.19
N LEU A 43 -12.89 -9.49 0.97
CA LEU A 43 -12.10 -8.30 0.71
C LEU A 43 -13.03 -7.10 0.57
N ALA A 44 -13.16 -6.31 1.64
CA ALA A 44 -14.01 -5.13 1.66
C ALA A 44 -13.36 -4.01 2.48
N PHE A 45 -14.00 -2.84 2.51
CA PHE A 45 -13.64 -1.79 3.44
C PHE A 45 -14.32 -2.07 4.78
N LYS A 46 -13.55 -1.91 5.87
CA LYS A 46 -14.06 -2.09 7.24
C LYS A 46 -15.24 -1.17 7.55
N ASP A 47 -15.18 0.07 7.07
CA ASP A 47 -16.18 1.11 7.29
C ASP A 47 -16.17 2.14 6.15
N GLU A 48 -17.19 3.00 6.12
CA GLU A 48 -17.35 4.06 5.11
C GLU A 48 -16.14 5.01 5.08
N ARG A 49 -15.55 5.29 6.25
CA ARG A 49 -14.38 6.18 6.35
C ARG A 49 -13.18 5.58 5.63
N SER A 50 -12.96 4.27 5.76
CA SER A 50 -11.90 3.53 5.08
C SER A 50 -12.09 3.54 3.57
N TRP A 51 -13.32 3.32 3.11
CA TRP A 51 -13.68 3.45 1.69
C TRP A 51 -13.38 4.87 1.16
N ARG A 52 -13.83 5.90 1.86
CA ARG A 52 -13.68 7.29 1.43
C ARG A 52 -12.21 7.70 1.31
N ARG A 53 -11.36 7.27 2.25
CA ARG A 53 -9.91 7.53 2.20
C ARG A 53 -9.25 6.84 1.02
N ALA A 54 -9.65 5.59 0.72
CA ALA A 54 -9.13 4.89 -0.45
C ALA A 54 -9.54 5.56 -1.75
N PHE A 55 -10.80 6.01 -1.85
CA PHE A 55 -11.28 6.77 -3.00
C PHE A 55 -10.45 8.04 -3.23
N GLN A 56 -10.28 8.87 -2.19
CA GLN A 56 -9.48 10.11 -2.27
C GLN A 56 -8.01 9.84 -2.64
N ALA A 57 -7.41 8.80 -2.06
CA ALA A 57 -6.03 8.42 -2.39
C ALA A 57 -5.90 7.94 -3.85
N SER A 58 -6.87 7.17 -4.35
CA SER A 58 -6.91 6.76 -5.75
C SER A 58 -7.08 7.95 -6.69
N GLU A 59 -7.98 8.89 -6.37
CA GLU A 59 -8.15 10.13 -7.16
C GLU A 59 -6.86 10.95 -7.21
N ALA A 60 -6.20 11.16 -6.07
CA ALA A 60 -4.95 11.90 -6.00
C ALA A 60 -3.85 11.24 -6.85
N LYS A 61 -3.74 9.92 -6.76
CA LYS A 61 -2.73 9.15 -7.52
C LYS A 61 -3.01 9.13 -9.02
N LEU A 62 -4.27 8.99 -9.43
CA LEU A 62 -4.65 9.11 -10.83
C LEU A 62 -4.30 10.49 -11.38
N ARG A 63 -4.58 11.55 -10.62
CA ARG A 63 -4.24 12.92 -11.00
C ARG A 63 -2.73 13.11 -11.16
N GLU A 64 -1.96 12.67 -10.17
CA GLU A 64 -0.49 12.72 -10.20
C GLU A 64 0.09 11.99 -11.42
N GLN A 65 -0.47 10.82 -11.77
CA GLN A 65 0.06 9.99 -12.85
C GLN A 65 -0.41 10.39 -14.26
N CYS A 66 -1.56 11.06 -14.39
CA CYS A 66 -2.17 11.36 -15.68
C CYS A 66 -2.16 12.85 -16.04
N GLU A 67 -2.10 13.75 -15.06
CA GLU A 67 -2.11 15.21 -15.27
C GLU A 67 -0.79 15.88 -14.86
N GLY A 68 0.17 15.09 -14.35
CA GLY A 68 1.51 15.53 -13.93
C GLY A 68 2.53 15.58 -15.06
#